data_AF-A0A950QX61-F1
#
_entry.id   AF-A0A950QX61-F1
#
_cell.length_a   1.000
_cell.length_b   1.000
_cell.length_c   1.000
_cell.angle_alpha   90.00
_cell.angle_beta   90.00
_cell.angle_gamma   90.00
#
_symmetry.space_group_name_H-M   'P 1'
#
loop_
_entity.id
_entity.type
_entity.pdbx_description
1 polymer ?
#
loop_
_entity_poly.entity_id
_entity_poly.type
_entity_poly.pdbx_seq_one_letter_code
_entity_poly.pdbx_strand_id
1 'polypeptide(L)' 'MTERQQLTFRLESFNTLNHTVFNSPVASVNNTNFGRILSTKSPRAYQIALKYTF' A
#
# COMPACT_ATOMS: atom_id res chain seq x y z
N MET A 1 -40.84 15.69 -1.11
CA MET A 1 -39.67 14.99 -1.68
C MET A 1 -38.61 14.95 -0.60
N THR A 2 -38.30 13.80 -0.03
CA THR A 2 -37.30 13.68 1.05
C THR A 2 -35.96 13.35 0.40
N GLU A 3 -34.95 14.18 0.65
CA GLU A 3 -33.58 13.98 0.14
C GLU A 3 -32.93 12.78 0.83
N ARG A 4 -32.20 11.94 0.06
CA ARG A 4 -31.68 10.66 0.55
C ARG A 4 -30.21 10.78 0.90
N GLN A 5 -29.95 11.03 2.18
CA GLN A 5 -28.59 11.06 2.72
C GLN A 5 -28.01 9.64 2.85
N GLN A 6 -26.77 9.45 2.39
CA GLN A 6 -26.02 8.20 2.48
C GLN A 6 -24.59 8.46 2.97
N LEU A 7 -24.16 7.65 3.95
CA LEU A 7 -22.81 7.65 4.48
C LEU A 7 -22.14 6.29 4.21
N THR A 8 -20.94 6.29 3.64
CA THR A 8 -20.16 5.09 3.34
C THR A 8 -18.80 5.17 4.02
N PHE A 9 -18.51 4.18 4.86
CA PHE A 9 -17.20 4.00 5.48
C PHE A 9 -16.44 2.92 4.74
N ARG A 10 -15.15 3.16 4.49
CA ARG A 10 -14.25 2.17 3.87
C ARG A 10 -12.97 2.08 4.70
N LEU A 11 -12.64 0.84 5.05
CA LEU A 11 -11.43 0.47 5.76
C LEU A 11 -10.62 -0.44 4.86
N GLU A 12 -9.38 -0.07 4.61
CA GLU A 12 -8.46 -0.85 3.79
C GLU A 12 -7.19 -1.13 4.57
N SER A 13 -6.67 -2.34 4.39
CA SER A 13 -5.41 -2.79 4.97
C SER A 13 -4.54 -3.35 3.86
N PHE A 14 -3.33 -2.82 3.75
CA PHE A 14 -2.28 -3.30 2.86
C PHE A 14 -1.22 -3.98 3.70
N ASN A 15 -0.75 -5.15 3.26
CA ASN A 15 0.19 -5.98 4.02
C ASN A 15 -0.29 -6.21 5.48
N THR A 16 -1.51 -6.71 5.64
CA THR A 16 -2.18 -6.91 6.94
C THR A 16 -1.34 -7.70 7.94
N LEU A 17 -0.63 -8.73 7.46
CA LEU A 17 0.25 -9.59 8.27
C LEU A 17 1.66 -9.02 8.46
N ASN A 18 1.95 -7.84 7.89
CA ASN A 18 3.24 -7.19 7.91
C ASN A 18 4.41 -8.09 7.43
N HIS A 19 4.16 -8.89 6.38
CA HIS A 19 5.19 -9.73 5.78
C HIS A 19 6.10 -8.88 4.89
N THR A 20 7.41 -8.97 5.12
CA THR A 20 8.40 -8.24 4.34
C THR A 20 8.62 -8.94 2.99
N VAL A 21 8.26 -8.25 1.90
CA VAL A 21 8.55 -8.72 0.54
C VAL A 21 9.70 -7.90 -0.03
N PHE A 22 10.83 -8.57 -0.29
CA PHE A 22 12.00 -7.98 -0.89
C PHE A 22 11.81 -7.76 -2.40
N ASN A 23 12.35 -6.67 -2.93
CA ASN A 23 12.37 -6.44 -4.37
C ASN A 23 13.54 -7.18 -5.03
N SER A 24 13.62 -7.09 -6.36
CA SER A 24 14.74 -7.63 -7.11
C SER A 24 16.08 -7.01 -6.70
N PRO A 25 17.17 -7.78 -6.74
CA PRO A 25 18.52 -7.26 -6.52
C PRO A 25 18.92 -6.30 -7.65
N VAL A 26 19.92 -5.45 -7.38
CA VAL A 26 20.50 -4.56 -8.38
C VAL A 26 21.12 -5.40 -9.51
N ALA A 27 20.54 -5.32 -10.71
CA ALA A 27 20.95 -6.12 -11.86
C ALA A 27 22.07 -5.49 -12.71
N SER A 28 22.42 -4.23 -12.47
CA SER A 28 23.47 -3.54 -13.22
C SER A 28 24.86 -3.95 -12.73
N VAL A 29 25.61 -4.67 -13.59
CA VAL A 29 26.95 -5.22 -13.29
C VAL A 29 28.01 -4.17 -12.97
N ASN A 30 27.84 -2.93 -13.48
CA ASN A 30 28.76 -1.82 -13.22
C ASN A 30 28.42 -1.06 -11.94
N ASN A 31 27.36 -1.46 -11.22
CA ASN A 31 26.96 -0.84 -9.96
C ASN A 31 27.70 -1.50 -8.79
N THR A 32 28.22 -0.71 -7.85
CA THR A 32 28.88 -1.21 -6.63
C THR A 32 27.96 -2.07 -5.76
N ASN A 33 26.64 -1.96 -5.96
CA ASN A 33 25.63 -2.76 -5.28
C ASN A 33 25.11 -3.94 -6.09
N PHE A 34 25.77 -4.31 -7.20
CA PHE A 34 25.37 -5.45 -8.02
C PHE A 34 25.09 -6.70 -7.17
N GLY A 35 23.96 -7.37 -7.44
CA GLY A 35 23.53 -8.57 -6.72
C GLY A 35 22.93 -8.31 -5.33
N ARG A 36 22.96 -7.08 -4.80
CA ARG A 36 22.38 -6.74 -3.48
C ARG A 36 20.93 -6.31 -3.63
N ILE A 37 20.08 -6.71 -2.68
CA ILE A 37 18.71 -6.18 -2.55
C ILE A 37 18.74 -5.01 -1.57
N LEU A 38 18.29 -3.85 -2.02
CA LEU A 38 18.34 -2.60 -1.23
C LEU A 38 16.94 -2.02 -0.93
N SER A 39 15.88 -2.68 -1.37
CA SER A 39 14.52 -2.18 -1.18
C SER A 39 13.51 -3.30 -0.93
N THR A 40 12.40 -2.92 -0.32
CA THR A 40 11.26 -3.77 -0.05
C THR A 40 10.00 -3.16 -0.66
N LYS A 41 8.94 -3.97 -0.81
CA LYS A 41 7.60 -3.45 -1.10
C LYS A 41 7.07 -2.64 0.08
N SER A 42 5.95 -1.94 -0.15
CA SER A 42 5.28 -1.15 0.89
C SER A 42 5.05 -1.99 2.15
N PRO A 43 5.41 -1.46 3.34
CA PRO A 43 5.11 -2.11 4.61
C PRO A 43 3.60 -2.06 4.90
N ARG A 44 3.18 -2.59 6.06
CA ARG A 44 1.79 -2.52 6.50
C ARG A 44 1.27 -1.08 6.52
N ALA A 45 0.14 -0.86 5.88
CA ALA A 45 -0.54 0.42 5.85
C ALA A 45 -2.04 0.24 6.01
N TYR A 46 -2.68 1.16 6.72
CA TYR A 46 -4.12 1.22 6.87
C TYR A 46 -4.63 2.51 6.24
N GLN A 47 -5.74 2.41 5.53
CA GLN A 47 -6.41 3.56 4.94
C GLN A 47 -7.86 3.58 5.39
N ILE A 48 -8.33 4.76 5.78
CA ILE A 48 -9.68 5.00 6.25
C ILE A 48 -10.26 6.08 5.35
N ALA A 49 -11.46 5.83 4.82
CA ALA A 49 -12.17 6.80 3.99
C ALA A 49 -13.64 6.89 4.40
N LEU A 50 -14.16 8.10 4.32
CA LEU A 50 -15.56 8.42 4.53
C LEU A 50 -16.10 9.11 3.29
N LYS A 51 -17.23 8.63 2.78
CA LYS A 51 -17.95 9.26 1.67
C LYS A 51 -19.36 9.60 2.12
N TYR A 52 -19.74 10.86 1.96
CA TYR A 52 -21.09 11.36 2.19
C TYR A 52 -21.74 11.72 0.85
N THR A 53 -23.00 11.34 0.66
CA THR A 53 -23.84 11.66 -0.52
C THR A 53 -25.19 12.14 -0.03
N PHE A 54 -25.75 13.18 -0.64
CA PHE A 54 -27.04 13.77 -0.30
C PHE A 54 -27.96 13.75 -1.52
#